data_AF-A0A7J7DW31-F1
#
_entry.id   AF-A0A7J7DW31-F1
#
_cell.length_a   1.000
_cell.length_b   1.000
_cell.length_c   1.000
_cell.angle_alpha   90.00
_cell.angle_beta   90.00
_cell.angle_gamma   90.00
#
_symmetry.space_group_name_H-M   'P 1'
#
loop_
_entity.id
_entity.type
_entity.pdbx_description
1 polymer ?
#
loop_
_entity_poly.entity_id
_entity_poly.type
_entity_poly.pdbx_seq_one_letter_code
_entity_poly.pdbx_strand_id
1 'polypeptide(L)'
;MRTCTFQTPSHSGLARLQRNLDRSIHGSQEHRFITTLPSTLSKSSGLSVRCAVRFRPCIDIHKGKVKQIVGSTLRDSKDEGSTLVTNFESDKSAAEYANLYKEDGLAGGHVIMLGADPLSKSASFDALHAYPGGLQVGGGINSDNALSYIQEGASHVIVTSYVFNNGQMDLDRLKDLVGVVGKQRLILDLSCRKKISSPGFHNSSLNPMQEGKYAIVTDRWQKFSDVYLDQKVLEFLASYADEFLVHGVDVEGKKLGIDEELVALLGRYSPVGFGFCICDFVIISHIPVTYAGGVTVMADLERIKDAGNGNVDVTVGSALDIFGGNLAYKDVVAWHTQQQALMV
;
A
#
# COMPACT_ATOMS: atom_id res chain seq x y z
N MET A 1 7.31 -18.60 45.10
CA MET A 1 6.00 -19.21 45.40
C MET A 1 4.92 -18.13 45.35
N ARG A 2 4.11 -18.13 44.29
CA ARG A 2 2.66 -17.82 44.26
C ARG A 2 2.24 -17.91 42.79
N THR A 3 1.66 -19.05 42.47
CA THR A 3 1.07 -19.44 41.19
C THR A 3 -0.32 -18.83 41.06
N CYS A 4 -0.63 -18.20 39.92
CA CYS A 4 -2.01 -17.92 39.50
C CYS A 4 -2.25 -18.60 38.16
N THR A 5 -3.16 -19.57 38.19
CA THR A 5 -3.67 -20.41 37.12
C THR A 5 -4.71 -19.65 36.30
N PHE A 6 -4.59 -19.67 34.97
CA PHE A 6 -5.62 -19.21 34.04
C PHE A 6 -6.55 -20.37 33.69
N GLN A 7 -7.86 -20.19 33.90
CA GLN A 7 -8.93 -21.09 33.43
C GLN A 7 -9.48 -20.61 32.08
N THR A 8 -9.70 -21.55 31.17
CA THR A 8 -10.35 -21.38 29.86
C THR A 8 -11.88 -21.51 29.98
N PRO A 9 -12.70 -20.76 29.21
CA PRO A 9 -14.12 -21.05 29.12
C PRO A 9 -14.42 -22.02 27.96
N SER A 10 -15.19 -23.06 28.29
CA SER A 10 -15.68 -24.11 27.41
C SER A 10 -16.93 -23.70 26.60
N HIS A 11 -17.04 -24.32 25.43
CA HIS A 11 -18.21 -24.35 24.54
C HIS A 11 -19.52 -24.74 25.23
N SER A 12 -20.53 -23.84 25.23
CA SER A 12 -21.97 -24.18 25.11
C SER A 12 -22.83 -22.92 25.21
N GLY A 13 -23.28 -22.36 24.09
CA GLY A 13 -24.13 -21.15 24.13
C GLY A 13 -24.89 -20.79 22.85
N LEU A 14 -25.02 -21.72 21.89
CA LEU A 14 -25.58 -21.46 20.56
C LEU A 14 -26.91 -22.17 20.28
N ALA A 15 -27.74 -22.41 21.31
CA ALA A 15 -29.02 -23.10 21.16
C ALA A 15 -30.19 -22.46 21.92
N ARG A 16 -30.25 -21.11 22.00
CA ARG A 16 -31.35 -20.43 22.72
C ARG A 16 -31.86 -19.11 22.12
N LEU A 17 -31.65 -18.87 20.83
CA LEU A 17 -32.14 -17.67 20.13
C LEU A 17 -33.05 -17.98 18.93
N GLN A 18 -33.80 -19.09 19.03
CA GLN A 18 -34.79 -19.47 18.01
C GLN A 18 -36.06 -19.96 18.71
N ARG A 19 -36.86 -18.99 19.15
CA ARG A 19 -38.29 -19.05 19.51
C ARG A 19 -38.63 -17.81 20.33
N ASN A 20 -39.13 -16.76 19.67
CA ASN A 20 -40.03 -15.73 20.24
C ASN A 20 -40.41 -14.69 19.17
N LEU A 21 -40.96 -15.19 18.06
CA LEU A 21 -41.76 -14.41 17.12
C LEU A 21 -42.89 -15.34 16.69
N ASP A 22 -43.96 -15.33 17.49
CA ASP A 22 -45.31 -15.73 17.10
C ASP A 22 -46.21 -15.65 18.33
N ARG A 23 -46.96 -14.53 18.41
CA ARG A 23 -48.28 -14.36 19.07
C ARG A 23 -48.45 -12.91 19.51
N SER A 24 -49.25 -12.14 18.79
CA SER A 24 -50.52 -11.62 19.31
C SER A 24 -51.14 -10.65 18.30
N ILE A 25 -52.23 -11.10 17.66
CA ILE A 25 -53.19 -10.27 16.93
C ILE A 25 -54.46 -10.28 17.77
N HIS A 26 -54.95 -9.10 18.19
CA HIS A 26 -56.37 -8.68 18.15
C HIS A 26 -56.57 -7.40 18.98
N GLY A 27 -57.16 -6.37 18.36
CA GLY A 27 -57.56 -5.13 19.03
C GLY A 27 -57.95 -4.05 18.03
N SER A 28 -59.21 -4.09 17.60
CA SER A 28 -59.88 -3.13 16.72
C SER A 28 -60.21 -1.79 17.41
N GLN A 29 -60.05 -0.65 16.71
CA GLN A 29 -61.00 0.47 16.72
C GLN A 29 -60.70 1.48 15.59
N GLU A 30 -61.77 2.03 15.01
CA GLU A 30 -61.80 2.84 13.79
C GLU A 30 -61.57 4.36 14.00
N HIS A 31 -61.24 4.99 12.86
CA HIS A 31 -61.48 6.37 12.42
C HIS A 31 -60.58 7.53 12.90
N ARG A 32 -59.72 7.99 11.98
CA ARG A 32 -59.85 9.28 11.28
C ARG A 32 -58.81 9.40 10.16
N PHE A 33 -59.26 9.59 8.93
CA PHE A 33 -58.41 9.94 7.79
C PHE A 33 -57.88 11.37 7.96
N ILE A 34 -56.58 11.52 8.15
CA ILE A 34 -55.86 12.78 7.92
C ILE A 34 -54.78 12.47 6.89
N THR A 35 -54.96 12.99 5.68
CA THR A 35 -53.99 12.90 4.59
C THR A 35 -52.83 13.84 4.89
N THR A 36 -51.74 13.33 5.46
CA THR A 36 -50.47 14.05 5.57
C THR A 36 -49.57 13.69 4.38
N LEU A 37 -49.23 14.71 3.59
CA LEU A 37 -48.26 14.65 2.49
C LEU A 37 -46.93 14.04 2.97
N PRO A 38 -46.18 13.32 2.10
CA PRO A 38 -44.90 12.76 2.49
C PRO A 38 -43.91 13.89 2.74
N SER A 39 -43.56 14.10 4.01
CA SER A 39 -42.41 14.91 4.40
C SER A 39 -41.18 14.29 3.76
N THR A 40 -40.50 15.08 2.93
CA THR A 40 -39.19 14.77 2.39
C THR A 40 -38.25 14.38 3.53
N LEU A 41 -37.87 13.10 3.57
CA LEU A 41 -36.79 12.61 4.42
C LEU A 41 -35.53 13.38 4.01
N SER A 42 -35.18 14.37 4.83
CA SER A 42 -33.86 14.97 4.89
C SER A 42 -32.86 13.82 4.95
N LYS A 43 -32.12 13.62 3.86
CA LYS A 43 -30.93 12.76 3.87
C LYS A 43 -30.04 13.32 4.97
N SER A 44 -29.86 12.55 6.05
CA SER A 44 -28.79 12.83 6.99
C SER A 44 -27.50 12.84 6.17
N SER A 45 -26.94 14.03 5.97
CA SER A 45 -25.59 14.19 5.47
C SER A 45 -24.68 13.62 6.56
N GLY A 46 -24.45 12.30 6.52
CA GLY A 46 -23.36 11.71 7.26
C GLY A 46 -22.12 12.51 6.91
N LEU A 47 -21.36 12.93 7.92
CA LEU A 47 -20.03 13.48 7.70
C LEU A 47 -19.24 12.40 6.95
N SER A 48 -19.17 12.53 5.63
CA SER A 48 -18.22 11.78 4.82
C SER A 48 -16.88 12.39 5.15
N VAL A 49 -16.13 11.77 6.06
CA VAL A 49 -14.71 12.05 6.21
C VAL A 49 -14.11 11.84 4.81
N ARG A 50 -13.72 12.93 4.15
CA ARG A 50 -13.06 12.86 2.86
C ARG A 50 -11.60 12.56 3.16
N CYS A 51 -11.20 11.30 2.98
CA CYS A 51 -9.79 10.92 3.00
C CYS A 51 -9.09 11.63 1.82
N ALA A 52 -8.02 12.37 2.11
CA ALA A 52 -7.23 13.00 1.07
C ALA A 52 -6.20 12.01 0.53
N VAL A 53 -6.22 11.85 -0.78
CA VAL A 53 -5.22 11.07 -1.51
C VAL A 53 -3.93 11.88 -1.63
N ARG A 54 -2.80 11.24 -1.30
CA ARG A 54 -1.49 11.87 -1.36
C ARG A 54 -0.71 11.39 -2.58
N PHE A 55 0.03 12.31 -3.17
CA PHE A 55 1.13 11.97 -4.05
C PHE A 55 2.33 11.60 -3.17
N ARG A 56 2.88 10.40 -3.35
CA ARG A 56 4.09 9.91 -2.71
C ARG A 56 5.22 9.88 -3.74
N PRO A 57 6.24 10.75 -3.65
CA PRO A 57 7.30 10.79 -4.63
C PRO A 57 8.26 9.58 -4.47
N CYS A 58 9.00 9.24 -5.52
CA CYS A 58 9.96 8.13 -5.48
C CYS A 58 11.36 8.53 -6.00
N ILE A 59 12.39 7.88 -5.46
CA ILE A 59 13.78 7.99 -5.91
C ILE A 59 14.36 6.59 -6.06
N ASP A 60 14.43 6.12 -7.30
CA ASP A 60 15.02 4.82 -7.62
C ASP A 60 16.53 5.00 -7.88
N ILE A 61 17.35 4.22 -7.18
CA ILE A 61 18.81 4.33 -7.20
C ILE A 61 19.43 3.04 -7.72
N HIS A 62 20.32 3.14 -8.70
CA HIS A 62 21.14 2.01 -9.16
C HIS A 62 22.57 2.46 -9.44
N LYS A 63 23.56 1.76 -8.86
CA LYS A 63 24.99 2.12 -8.94
C LYS A 63 25.26 3.58 -8.52
N GLY A 64 24.58 4.04 -7.47
CA GLY A 64 24.71 5.40 -6.92
C GLY A 64 24.09 6.52 -7.78
N LYS A 65 23.35 6.19 -8.83
CA LYS A 65 22.68 7.16 -9.71
C LYS A 65 21.16 7.01 -9.61
N VAL A 66 20.45 8.14 -9.69
CA VAL A 66 18.99 8.13 -9.78
C VAL A 66 18.61 7.67 -11.17
N LYS A 67 17.88 6.56 -11.26
CA LYS A 67 17.45 5.94 -12.52
C LYS A 67 16.01 5.54 -12.46
N GLN A 68 15.26 5.78 -13.53
CA GLN A 68 13.95 5.17 -13.69
C GLN A 68 14.07 3.92 -14.57
N ILE A 69 13.61 2.77 -14.07
CA ILE A 69 13.65 1.51 -14.81
C ILE A 69 12.26 1.12 -15.33
N VAL A 70 12.23 0.26 -16.35
CA VAL A 70 11.02 -0.51 -16.69
C VAL A 70 11.01 -1.72 -15.75
N GLY A 71 10.07 -1.79 -14.82
CA GLY A 71 10.13 -2.75 -13.73
C GLY A 71 10.23 -4.22 -14.17
N SER A 72 9.71 -4.60 -15.34
CA SER A 72 9.79 -5.98 -15.87
C SER A 72 11.17 -6.41 -16.40
N THR A 73 12.22 -5.60 -16.21
CA THR A 73 13.56 -5.85 -16.77
C THR A 73 14.60 -6.31 -15.73
N LEU A 74 14.21 -6.44 -14.47
CA LEU A 74 15.03 -7.04 -13.42
C LEU A 74 15.21 -8.56 -13.68
N ARG A 75 16.27 -8.97 -14.38
CA ARG A 75 16.68 -10.38 -14.55
C ARG A 75 17.99 -10.65 -13.84
N ASP A 76 18.07 -11.75 -13.09
CA ASP A 76 19.33 -12.26 -12.57
C ASP A 76 20.02 -13.11 -13.63
N SER A 77 21.04 -12.56 -14.26
CA SER A 77 22.18 -13.39 -14.66
C SER A 77 23.34 -12.96 -13.77
N LYS A 78 24.03 -13.93 -13.16
CA LYS A 78 25.31 -13.72 -12.46
C LYS A 78 26.45 -13.25 -13.39
N ASP A 79 26.12 -12.92 -14.63
CA ASP A 79 27.00 -12.23 -15.56
C ASP A 79 26.78 -10.72 -15.39
N GLU A 80 27.88 -9.97 -15.34
CA GLU A 80 27.98 -8.51 -15.22
C GLU A 80 27.38 -7.74 -16.43
N GLY A 81 26.24 -8.17 -16.96
CA GLY A 81 25.67 -7.68 -18.21
C GLY A 81 24.17 -7.88 -18.38
N SER A 82 23.38 -8.15 -17.32
CA SER A 82 21.91 -8.04 -17.45
C SER A 82 21.55 -6.56 -17.61
N THR A 83 21.38 -6.12 -18.85
CA THR A 83 21.04 -4.73 -19.19
C THR A 83 19.68 -4.36 -18.59
N LEU A 84 19.69 -3.71 -17.42
CA LEU A 84 18.51 -3.00 -16.91
C LEU A 84 18.11 -1.97 -17.96
N VAL A 85 16.88 -2.09 -18.48
CA VAL A 85 16.39 -1.10 -19.43
C VAL A 85 16.04 0.14 -18.63
N THR A 86 16.89 1.14 -18.79
CA THR A 86 16.79 2.43 -18.10
C THR A 86 15.97 3.36 -18.99
N ASN A 87 14.85 3.86 -18.48
CA ASN A 87 14.05 4.89 -19.16
C ASN A 87 14.75 6.25 -19.08
N PHE A 88 15.47 6.49 -17.98
CA PHE A 88 16.12 7.76 -17.67
C PHE A 88 17.21 7.55 -16.61
N GLU A 89 18.36 8.20 -16.79
CA GLU A 89 19.38 8.38 -15.76
C GLU A 89 19.53 9.87 -15.51
N SER A 90 19.43 10.29 -14.26
CA SER A 90 19.48 11.70 -13.90
C SER A 90 20.90 12.18 -13.68
N ASP A 91 21.18 13.42 -14.09
CA ASP A 91 22.37 14.16 -13.67
C ASP A 91 22.25 14.66 -12.23
N LYS A 92 21.03 14.77 -11.69
CA LYS A 92 20.78 15.17 -10.29
C LYS A 92 21.05 14.01 -9.33
N SER A 93 21.63 14.34 -8.18
CA SER A 93 21.83 13.42 -7.07
C SER A 93 20.53 13.06 -6.34
N ALA A 94 20.54 11.97 -5.59
CA ALA A 94 19.40 11.56 -4.76
C ALA A 94 19.07 12.62 -3.68
N ALA A 95 20.08 13.30 -3.12
CA ALA A 95 19.90 14.41 -2.18
C ALA A 95 19.19 15.62 -2.80
N GLU A 96 19.48 15.95 -4.07
CA GLU A 96 18.80 17.05 -4.77
C GLU A 96 17.31 16.76 -4.97
N TYR A 97 16.94 15.53 -5.31
CA TYR A 97 15.53 15.12 -5.38
C TYR A 97 14.87 15.13 -3.99
N ALA A 98 15.56 14.65 -2.96
CA ALA A 98 15.03 14.68 -1.60
C ALA A 98 14.79 16.11 -1.09
N ASN A 99 15.68 17.05 -1.40
CA ASN A 99 15.50 18.47 -1.07
C ASN A 99 14.33 19.09 -1.84
N LEU A 100 14.19 18.79 -3.13
CA LEU A 100 13.02 19.21 -3.91
C LEU A 100 11.72 18.76 -3.24
N TYR A 101 11.63 17.48 -2.86
CA TYR A 101 10.43 16.94 -2.20
C TYR A 101 10.19 17.56 -0.82
N LYS A 102 11.25 17.91 -0.10
CA LYS A 102 11.18 18.61 1.17
C LYS A 102 10.64 20.03 1.03
N GLU A 103 11.13 20.77 0.04
CA GLU A 103 10.69 22.13 -0.27
C GLU A 103 9.19 22.16 -0.63
N ASP A 104 8.71 21.12 -1.33
CA ASP A 104 7.29 20.95 -1.68
C ASP A 104 6.45 20.25 -0.59
N GLY A 105 7.03 19.95 0.58
CA GLY A 105 6.31 19.35 1.72
C GLY A 105 5.82 17.91 1.50
N LEU A 106 6.42 17.18 0.56
CA LEU A 106 6.01 15.82 0.18
C LEU A 106 6.66 14.75 1.09
N ALA A 107 5.95 14.34 2.14
CA ALA A 107 6.42 13.30 3.07
C ALA A 107 5.92 11.88 2.73
N GLY A 108 6.69 10.89 3.17
CA GLY A 108 6.47 9.46 2.94
C GLY A 108 6.64 9.03 1.48
N GLY A 109 7.43 9.78 0.71
CA GLY A 109 8.02 9.26 -0.51
C GLY A 109 9.07 8.19 -0.22
N HIS A 110 9.41 7.36 -1.20
CA HIS A 110 10.31 6.23 -1.01
C HIS A 110 11.57 6.30 -1.87
N VAL A 111 12.69 5.91 -1.26
CA VAL A 111 13.98 5.71 -1.92
C VAL A 111 14.21 4.21 -2.09
N ILE A 112 14.31 3.72 -3.32
CA ILE A 112 14.46 2.28 -3.61
C ILE A 112 15.84 2.01 -4.20
N MET A 113 16.64 1.19 -3.52
CA MET A 113 17.91 0.71 -4.04
C MET A 113 17.69 -0.52 -4.92
N LEU A 114 17.98 -0.39 -6.22
CA LEU A 114 17.85 -1.43 -7.23
C LEU A 114 19.13 -2.30 -7.29
N GLY A 115 19.52 -2.85 -6.14
CA GLY A 115 20.75 -3.64 -6.00
C GLY A 115 21.40 -3.41 -4.64
N ALA A 116 22.32 -4.31 -4.28
CA ALA A 116 23.04 -4.27 -3.00
C ALA A 116 24.42 -3.58 -3.11
N ASP A 117 24.60 -2.68 -4.08
CA ASP A 117 25.90 -2.05 -4.31
C ASP A 117 26.17 -0.91 -3.30
N PRO A 118 27.44 -0.73 -2.86
CA PRO A 118 27.78 0.31 -1.89
C PRO A 118 27.47 1.74 -2.33
N LEU A 119 27.51 2.02 -3.65
CA LEU A 119 27.21 3.35 -4.18
C LEU A 119 25.73 3.69 -4.02
N SER A 120 24.84 2.74 -4.28
CA SER A 120 23.40 2.91 -4.05
C SER A 120 23.07 3.09 -2.58
N LYS A 121 23.78 2.39 -1.69
CA LYS A 121 23.66 2.61 -0.23
C LYS A 121 24.11 4.01 0.19
N SER A 122 25.24 4.49 -0.34
CA SER A 122 25.71 5.86 -0.06
C SER A 122 24.69 6.90 -0.53
N ALA A 123 24.21 6.77 -1.78
CA ALA A 123 23.25 7.70 -2.34
C ALA A 123 21.89 7.68 -1.62
N SER A 124 21.46 6.52 -1.09
CA SER A 124 20.25 6.46 -0.27
C SER A 124 20.43 7.21 1.05
N PHE A 125 21.59 7.10 1.72
CA PHE A 125 21.90 7.90 2.90
C PHE A 125 21.92 9.40 2.60
N ASP A 126 22.51 9.82 1.48
CA ASP A 126 22.51 11.23 1.08
C ASP A 126 21.08 11.79 0.93
N ALA A 127 20.16 11.01 0.37
CA ALA A 127 18.75 11.38 0.29
C ALA A 127 18.07 11.45 1.66
N LEU A 128 18.33 10.49 2.54
CA LEU A 128 17.77 10.45 3.89
C LEU A 128 18.27 11.62 4.76
N HIS A 129 19.55 11.99 4.63
CA HIS A 129 20.14 13.13 5.34
C HIS A 129 19.60 14.47 4.83
N ALA A 130 19.27 14.58 3.53
CA ALA A 130 18.66 15.77 2.97
C ALA A 130 17.23 16.02 3.51
N TYR A 131 16.46 14.94 3.70
CA TYR A 131 15.11 14.99 4.26
C TYR A 131 14.88 14.02 5.43
N PRO A 132 15.49 14.27 6.62
CA PRO A 132 15.37 13.38 7.77
C PRO A 132 13.91 13.24 8.23
N GLY A 133 13.44 12.00 8.36
CA GLY A 133 12.07 11.66 8.70
C GLY A 133 11.05 11.91 7.59
N GLY A 134 11.47 12.41 6.43
CA GLY A 134 10.58 12.69 5.29
C GLY A 134 10.44 11.52 4.32
N LEU A 135 11.48 10.70 4.16
CA LEU A 135 11.53 9.62 3.16
C LEU A 135 11.56 8.23 3.80
N GLN A 136 11.05 7.24 3.09
CA GLN A 136 11.10 5.82 3.38
C GLN A 136 12.25 5.19 2.55
N VAL A 137 12.79 4.04 2.95
CA VAL A 137 13.88 3.38 2.18
C VAL A 137 13.66 1.89 2.01
N GLY A 138 13.84 1.39 0.80
CA GLY A 138 13.73 -0.01 0.42
C GLY A 138 14.90 -0.50 -0.43
N GLY A 139 14.95 -1.81 -0.65
CA GLY A 139 16.02 -2.49 -1.41
C GLY A 139 17.03 -3.17 -0.48
N GLY A 140 16.96 -4.50 -0.39
CA GLY A 140 17.89 -5.29 0.42
C GLY A 140 17.74 -5.12 1.94
N ILE A 141 16.62 -4.58 2.41
CA ILE A 141 16.32 -4.43 3.84
C ILE A 141 16.16 -5.81 4.49
N ASN A 142 16.80 -5.99 5.64
CA ASN A 142 16.72 -7.19 6.50
C ASN A 142 16.96 -6.81 7.97
N SER A 143 16.80 -7.78 8.88
CA SER A 143 16.94 -7.55 10.33
C SER A 143 18.31 -7.02 10.76
N ASP A 144 19.37 -7.31 10.00
CA ASP A 144 20.73 -6.88 10.34
C ASP A 144 20.98 -5.39 9.99
N ASN A 145 20.29 -4.85 8.98
CA ASN A 145 20.55 -3.51 8.46
C ASN A 145 19.42 -2.50 8.69
N ALA A 146 18.20 -2.95 8.98
CA ALA A 146 17.02 -2.10 9.06
C ALA A 146 17.17 -0.94 10.06
N LEU A 147 17.71 -1.22 11.25
CA LEU A 147 17.89 -0.20 12.29
C LEU A 147 18.86 0.90 11.85
N SER A 148 19.92 0.56 11.10
CA SER A 148 20.89 1.55 10.60
C SER A 148 20.20 2.55 9.69
N TYR A 149 19.34 2.13 8.77
CA TYR A 149 18.61 3.06 7.91
C TYR A 149 17.68 4.01 8.67
N ILE A 150 17.02 3.51 9.72
CA ILE A 150 16.21 4.36 10.62
C ILE A 150 17.07 5.41 11.32
N GLN A 151 18.26 5.03 11.81
CA GLN A 151 19.21 5.94 12.46
C GLN A 151 19.77 7.00 11.50
N GLU A 152 19.95 6.65 10.23
CA GLU A 152 20.37 7.57 9.16
C GLU A 152 19.23 8.49 8.66
N GLY A 153 18.05 8.45 9.28
CA GLY A 153 16.98 9.41 9.03
C GLY A 153 15.81 8.88 8.18
N ALA A 154 15.77 7.59 7.83
CA ALA A 154 14.58 7.02 7.20
C ALA A 154 13.38 7.07 8.15
N SER A 155 12.25 7.59 7.66
CA SER A 155 10.96 7.51 8.35
C SER A 155 10.52 6.07 8.56
N HIS A 156 10.72 5.21 7.55
CA HIS A 156 10.37 3.80 7.57
C HIS A 156 11.38 3.02 6.73
N VAL A 157 11.49 1.73 7.03
CA VAL A 157 12.12 0.77 6.12
C VAL A 157 11.04 -0.02 5.38
N ILE A 158 11.30 -0.29 4.11
CA ILE A 158 10.42 -1.02 3.20
C ILE A 158 11.04 -2.39 2.95
N VAL A 159 10.32 -3.46 3.31
CA VAL A 159 10.77 -4.83 3.10
C VAL A 159 9.98 -5.51 1.97
N THR A 160 10.74 -6.21 1.12
CA THR A 160 10.24 -6.96 -0.03
C THR A 160 10.66 -8.44 0.08
N SER A 161 11.69 -8.84 -0.66
CA SER A 161 12.10 -10.22 -0.89
C SER A 161 12.69 -10.92 0.34
N TYR A 162 13.05 -10.18 1.39
CA TYR A 162 13.52 -10.78 2.63
C TYR A 162 12.41 -11.55 3.35
N VAL A 163 11.17 -11.02 3.34
CA VAL A 163 9.98 -11.63 3.93
C VAL A 163 9.21 -12.47 2.91
N PHE A 164 9.16 -12.03 1.64
CA PHE A 164 8.49 -12.77 0.57
C PHE A 164 9.50 -13.48 -0.32
N ASN A 165 9.72 -14.77 -0.08
CA ASN A 165 10.75 -15.56 -0.76
C ASN A 165 10.22 -16.92 -1.18
N ASN A 166 10.63 -17.41 -2.36
CA ASN A 166 10.24 -18.72 -2.87
C ASN A 166 8.72 -18.96 -2.91
N GLY A 167 7.91 -17.92 -3.16
CA GLY A 167 6.45 -18.01 -3.21
C GLY A 167 5.79 -18.18 -1.82
N GLN A 168 6.53 -17.92 -0.74
CA GLN A 168 6.01 -17.99 0.62
C GLN A 168 6.35 -16.71 1.39
N MET A 169 5.58 -16.46 2.45
CA MET A 169 5.86 -15.42 3.42
C MET A 169 6.55 -16.03 4.63
N ASP A 170 7.76 -15.57 4.93
CA ASP A 170 8.53 -15.95 6.11
C ASP A 170 8.10 -15.08 7.30
N LEU A 171 7.19 -15.62 8.10
CA LEU A 171 6.62 -14.91 9.26
C LEU A 171 7.64 -14.69 10.37
N ASP A 172 8.64 -15.55 10.51
CA ASP A 172 9.65 -15.41 11.56
C ASP A 172 10.58 -14.24 11.22
N ARG A 173 11.02 -14.11 9.97
CA ARG A 173 11.74 -12.91 9.49
C ARG A 173 10.95 -11.62 9.66
N LEU A 174 9.64 -11.67 9.41
CA LEU A 174 8.77 -10.51 9.61
C LEU A 174 8.71 -10.11 11.10
N LYS A 175 8.54 -11.08 12.00
CA LYS A 175 8.54 -10.83 13.45
C LYS A 175 9.88 -10.29 13.94
N ASP A 176 10.98 -10.83 13.42
CA ASP A 176 12.33 -10.36 13.75
C ASP A 176 12.51 -8.88 13.34
N LEU A 177 12.11 -8.51 12.12
CA LEU A 177 12.13 -7.12 11.66
C LEU A 177 11.28 -6.21 12.55
N VAL A 178 10.06 -6.63 12.89
CA VAL A 178 9.19 -5.87 13.81
C VAL A 178 9.82 -5.75 15.19
N GLY A 179 10.54 -6.77 15.67
CA GLY A 179 11.30 -6.71 16.92
C GLY A 179 12.45 -5.70 16.89
N VAL A 180 13.07 -5.50 15.73
CA VAL A 180 14.22 -4.59 15.54
C VAL A 180 13.78 -3.13 15.37
N VAL A 181 12.80 -2.84 14.50
CA VAL A 181 12.42 -1.45 14.17
C VAL A 181 11.03 -1.03 14.67
N GLY A 182 10.22 -1.97 15.14
CA GLY A 182 8.82 -1.73 15.49
C GLY A 182 7.91 -1.66 14.25
N LYS A 183 6.64 -2.08 14.40
CA LYS A 183 5.67 -2.03 13.28
C LYS A 183 5.46 -0.62 12.75
N GLN A 184 5.57 0.41 13.60
CA GLN A 184 5.36 1.83 13.27
C GLN A 184 6.45 2.42 12.37
N ARG A 185 7.48 1.64 12.03
CA ARG A 185 8.59 2.04 11.17
C ARG A 185 8.83 1.02 10.04
N LEU A 186 7.88 0.10 9.83
CA LEU A 186 7.97 -0.97 8.85
C LEU A 186 6.86 -0.82 7.80
N ILE A 187 7.26 -0.93 6.53
CA ILE A 187 6.36 -0.96 5.38
C ILE A 187 6.55 -2.30 4.67
N LEU A 188 5.44 -2.96 4.34
CA LEU A 188 5.47 -4.12 3.47
C LEU A 188 5.22 -3.67 2.04
N ASP A 189 6.18 -4.00 1.18
CA ASP A 189 6.01 -3.84 -0.26
C ASP A 189 5.46 -5.13 -0.87
N LEU A 190 4.24 -5.01 -1.38
CA LEU A 190 3.43 -6.08 -1.94
C LEU A 190 3.41 -5.93 -3.46
N SER A 191 4.35 -6.57 -4.15
CA SER A 191 4.30 -6.71 -5.61
C SER A 191 3.16 -7.65 -6.00
N CYS A 192 2.12 -7.12 -6.66
CA CYS A 192 0.88 -7.84 -6.93
C CYS A 192 0.68 -8.09 -8.41
N ARG A 193 0.18 -9.28 -8.74
CA ARG A 193 -0.15 -9.66 -10.11
C ARG A 193 -1.47 -10.42 -10.17
N LYS A 194 -2.30 -10.12 -11.17
CA LYS A 194 -3.55 -10.85 -11.40
C LYS A 194 -3.23 -12.22 -12.00
N LYS A 195 -3.78 -13.28 -11.39
CA LYS A 195 -3.60 -14.65 -11.89
C LYS A 195 -4.60 -14.89 -13.03
N ILE A 196 -4.09 -14.86 -14.26
CA ILE A 196 -4.88 -15.10 -15.49
C ILE A 196 -4.50 -16.47 -16.04
N SER A 197 -5.48 -17.26 -16.48
CA SER A 197 -5.23 -18.49 -17.22
C SER A 197 -4.72 -18.16 -18.62
N SER A 198 -3.47 -18.49 -18.93
CA SER A 198 -2.97 -18.41 -20.30
C SER A 198 -3.44 -19.63 -21.10
N PRO A 199 -4.04 -19.46 -22.29
CA PRO A 199 -4.26 -20.58 -23.20
C PRO A 199 -2.89 -21.12 -23.64
N GLY A 200 -2.55 -22.33 -23.21
CA GLY A 200 -1.29 -23.01 -23.57
C GLY A 200 -0.27 -23.20 -22.44
N PHE A 201 -0.51 -22.65 -21.24
CA PHE A 201 0.31 -22.96 -20.05
C PHE A 201 -0.45 -23.91 -19.13
N HIS A 202 -0.45 -25.20 -19.46
CA HIS A 202 -0.96 -26.25 -18.58
C HIS A 202 -0.01 -26.40 -17.38
N ASN A 203 -0.19 -25.58 -16.35
CA ASN A 203 0.37 -25.86 -15.04
C ASN A 203 -0.68 -26.68 -14.29
N SER A 204 -0.44 -27.99 -14.14
CA SER A 204 -1.36 -28.98 -13.57
C SER A 204 -1.65 -28.80 -12.06
N SER A 205 -1.26 -27.67 -11.49
CA SER A 205 -1.42 -27.33 -10.06
C SER A 205 -2.35 -26.12 -9.83
N LEU A 206 -3.02 -25.60 -10.86
CA LEU A 206 -3.94 -24.47 -10.71
C LEU A 206 -5.25 -24.93 -10.03
N ASN A 207 -5.51 -24.41 -8.83
CA ASN A 207 -6.83 -24.48 -8.20
C ASN A 207 -7.77 -23.49 -8.94
N PRO A 208 -8.87 -23.96 -9.56
CA PRO A 208 -9.81 -23.10 -10.29
C PRO A 208 -10.39 -21.94 -9.45
N MET A 209 -10.43 -22.08 -8.13
CA MET A 209 -10.92 -21.03 -7.21
C MET A 209 -10.01 -19.81 -7.10
N GLN A 210 -8.83 -19.81 -7.72
CA GLN A 210 -7.83 -18.75 -7.62
C GLN A 210 -7.65 -17.92 -8.90
N GLU A 211 -8.40 -18.24 -9.97
CA GLU A 211 -8.40 -17.48 -11.21
C GLU A 211 -8.99 -16.07 -11.01
N GLY A 212 -8.41 -15.07 -11.68
CA GLY A 212 -8.84 -13.68 -11.62
C GLY A 212 -8.49 -12.94 -10.32
N LYS A 213 -7.83 -13.59 -9.36
CA LYS A 213 -7.40 -12.99 -8.10
C LYS A 213 -6.00 -12.40 -8.19
N TYR A 214 -5.75 -11.36 -7.41
CA TYR A 214 -4.41 -10.82 -7.19
C TYR A 214 -3.66 -11.64 -6.15
N ALA A 215 -2.41 -11.97 -6.46
CA ALA A 215 -1.50 -12.61 -5.53
C ALA A 215 -0.19 -11.83 -5.45
N ILE A 216 0.46 -11.89 -4.29
CA ILE A 216 1.82 -11.38 -4.13
C ILE A 216 2.75 -12.26 -4.98
N VAL A 217 3.59 -11.63 -5.78
CA VAL A 217 4.64 -12.31 -6.55
C VAL A 217 6.01 -12.04 -5.94
N THR A 218 6.81 -13.08 -5.88
CA THR A 218 8.18 -13.06 -5.36
C THR A 218 9.18 -13.24 -6.49
N ASP A 219 10.47 -13.18 -6.15
CA ASP A 219 11.56 -13.55 -7.07
C ASP A 219 11.54 -12.71 -8.35
N ARG A 220 11.48 -11.38 -8.19
CA ARG A 220 11.38 -10.41 -9.31
C ARG A 220 10.19 -10.70 -10.23
N TRP A 221 9.07 -11.01 -9.60
CA TRP A 221 7.76 -11.19 -10.24
C TRP A 221 7.63 -12.49 -11.05
N GLN A 222 8.57 -13.40 -10.89
CA GLN A 222 8.62 -14.66 -11.63
C GLN A 222 7.79 -15.74 -10.95
N LYS A 223 7.59 -15.66 -9.62
CA LYS A 223 6.91 -16.70 -8.85
C LYS A 223 5.70 -16.14 -8.12
N PHE A 224 4.52 -16.69 -8.39
CA PHE A 224 3.34 -16.44 -7.57
C PHE A 224 3.54 -17.06 -6.19
N SER A 225 3.19 -16.30 -5.15
CA SER A 225 3.05 -16.86 -3.80
C SER A 225 1.64 -17.43 -3.58
N ASP A 226 1.50 -18.16 -2.47
CA ASP A 226 0.21 -18.61 -1.97
C ASP A 226 -0.56 -17.51 -1.20
N VAL A 227 -0.03 -16.27 -1.18
CA VAL A 227 -0.63 -15.12 -0.50
C VAL A 227 -1.45 -14.31 -1.50
N TYR A 228 -2.77 -14.44 -1.39
CA TYR A 228 -3.75 -13.73 -2.21
C TYR A 228 -4.22 -12.46 -1.51
N LEU A 229 -4.40 -11.39 -2.28
CA LEU A 229 -4.90 -10.13 -1.72
C LEU A 229 -6.40 -10.26 -1.45
N ASP A 230 -6.75 -10.23 -0.17
CA ASP A 230 -8.10 -10.05 0.33
C ASP A 230 -8.08 -9.27 1.66
N GLN A 231 -9.26 -8.97 2.19
CA GLN A 231 -9.41 -8.24 3.45
C GLN A 231 -8.68 -8.91 4.62
N LYS A 232 -8.78 -10.24 4.76
CA LYS A 232 -8.20 -10.96 5.90
C LYS A 232 -6.68 -10.94 5.85
N VAL A 233 -6.10 -11.08 4.66
CA VAL A 233 -4.66 -11.01 4.46
C VAL A 233 -4.15 -9.60 4.76
N LEU A 234 -4.81 -8.56 4.25
CA LEU A 234 -4.39 -7.17 4.54
C LEU A 234 -4.53 -6.84 6.03
N GLU A 235 -5.61 -7.25 6.70
CA GLU A 235 -5.79 -7.11 8.16
C GLU A 235 -4.72 -7.86 8.96
N PHE A 236 -4.36 -9.07 8.52
CA PHE A 236 -3.29 -9.83 9.14
C PHE A 236 -1.94 -9.12 9.00
N LEU A 237 -1.58 -8.69 7.78
CA LEU A 237 -0.32 -7.98 7.50
C LEU A 237 -0.24 -6.64 8.25
N ALA A 238 -1.37 -5.96 8.43
CA ALA A 238 -1.51 -4.72 9.18
C ALA A 238 -1.12 -4.84 10.66
N SER A 239 -1.14 -6.05 11.22
CA SER A 239 -0.65 -6.28 12.57
C SER A 239 0.88 -6.15 12.68
N TYR A 240 1.61 -6.21 11.56
CA TYR A 240 3.07 -6.16 11.50
C TYR A 240 3.65 -4.89 10.86
N ALA A 241 2.86 -4.09 10.15
CA ALA A 241 3.35 -2.91 9.43
C ALA A 241 2.52 -1.66 9.70
N ASP A 242 3.11 -0.49 9.41
CA ASP A 242 2.46 0.82 9.51
C ASP A 242 1.76 1.23 8.21
N GLU A 243 2.33 0.84 7.07
CA GLU A 243 1.85 1.20 5.72
C GLU A 243 2.13 0.06 4.73
N PHE A 244 1.35 0.00 3.64
CA PHE A 244 1.59 -0.87 2.49
C PHE A 244 2.02 -0.08 1.27
N LEU A 245 3.08 -0.52 0.60
CA LEU A 245 3.43 -0.09 -0.75
C LEU A 245 3.03 -1.20 -1.72
N VAL A 246 2.16 -0.92 -2.68
CA VAL A 246 1.60 -1.96 -3.57
C VAL A 246 1.99 -1.68 -5.01
N HIS A 247 2.81 -2.57 -5.57
CA HIS A 247 3.26 -2.48 -6.96
C HIS A 247 2.36 -3.29 -7.89
N GLY A 248 1.82 -2.64 -8.93
CA GLY A 248 1.06 -3.30 -10.00
C GLY A 248 1.97 -3.85 -11.09
N VAL A 249 2.44 -5.10 -10.94
CA VAL A 249 3.51 -5.71 -11.76
C VAL A 249 3.26 -5.66 -13.27
N ASP A 250 2.01 -5.82 -13.70
CA ASP A 250 1.69 -5.85 -15.14
C ASP A 250 1.76 -4.46 -15.79
N VAL A 251 1.70 -3.37 -15.02
CA VAL A 251 1.68 -1.98 -15.51
C VAL A 251 2.88 -1.12 -15.07
N GLU A 252 3.60 -1.53 -14.04
CA GLU A 252 4.70 -0.77 -13.44
C GLU A 252 5.85 -0.48 -14.42
N GLY A 253 6.23 0.80 -14.53
CA GLY A 253 7.31 1.26 -15.41
C GLY A 253 7.04 1.12 -16.92
N LYS A 254 5.87 0.63 -17.33
CA LYS A 254 5.52 0.40 -18.75
C LYS A 254 4.75 1.54 -19.39
N LYS A 255 4.26 2.51 -18.61
CA LYS A 255 3.42 3.64 -19.09
C LYS A 255 2.19 3.16 -19.90
N LEU A 256 1.55 2.07 -19.46
CA LEU A 256 0.40 1.45 -20.12
C LEU A 256 -0.95 1.81 -19.46
N GLY A 257 -0.94 2.78 -18.53
CA GLY A 257 -2.08 3.09 -17.69
C GLY A 257 -2.08 2.27 -16.40
N ILE A 258 -2.97 2.66 -15.48
CA ILE A 258 -3.09 2.09 -14.13
C ILE A 258 -3.86 0.76 -14.14
N ASP A 259 -3.65 -0.05 -13.11
CA ASP A 259 -4.48 -1.22 -12.81
C ASP A 259 -5.65 -0.81 -11.88
N GLU A 260 -6.74 -0.33 -12.48
CA GLU A 260 -7.92 0.17 -11.76
C GLU A 260 -8.58 -0.90 -10.88
N GLU A 261 -8.55 -2.17 -11.28
CA GLU A 261 -9.12 -3.26 -10.50
C GLU A 261 -8.33 -3.50 -9.21
N LEU A 262 -6.99 -3.48 -9.28
CA LEU A 262 -6.14 -3.57 -8.10
C LEU A 262 -6.36 -2.38 -7.16
N VAL A 263 -6.42 -1.15 -7.70
CA VAL A 263 -6.68 0.04 -6.89
C VAL A 263 -8.05 -0.04 -6.20
N ALA A 264 -9.09 -0.51 -6.90
CA ALA A 264 -10.41 -0.70 -6.31
C ALA A 264 -10.45 -1.77 -5.22
N LEU A 265 -9.68 -2.85 -5.38
CA LEU A 265 -9.50 -3.88 -4.36
C LEU A 265 -8.86 -3.29 -3.10
N LEU A 266 -7.78 -2.51 -3.26
CA LEU A 266 -7.10 -1.84 -2.16
C LEU A 266 -8.02 -0.83 -1.47
N GLY A 267 -8.72 0.02 -2.21
CA GLY A 267 -9.65 1.00 -1.65
C GLY A 267 -10.79 0.37 -0.84
N ARG A 268 -11.17 -0.87 -1.16
CA ARG A 268 -12.20 -1.62 -0.43
C ARG A 268 -11.67 -2.32 0.81
N TYR A 269 -10.46 -2.85 0.75
CA TYR A 269 -9.92 -3.75 1.78
C TYR A 269 -8.81 -3.14 2.64
N SER A 270 -8.38 -1.90 2.36
CA SER A 270 -7.39 -1.18 3.16
C SER A 270 -7.80 -1.17 4.64
N PRO A 271 -6.99 -1.76 5.54
CA PRO A 271 -7.41 -1.99 6.92
C PRO A 271 -7.78 -0.70 7.63
N VAL A 272 -8.90 -0.76 8.33
CA VAL A 272 -9.37 0.29 9.22
C VAL A 272 -8.68 0.10 10.56
N GLY A 273 -7.71 0.95 10.90
CA GLY A 273 -7.12 0.94 12.24
C GLY A 273 -8.05 1.60 13.24
N PHE A 274 -8.23 0.96 14.40
CA PHE A 274 -8.88 1.58 15.54
C PHE A 274 -7.88 2.52 16.21
N GLY A 275 -8.02 3.82 15.98
CA GLY A 275 -7.30 4.83 16.74
C GLY A 275 -7.72 4.82 18.20
N PHE A 276 -6.78 5.23 19.05
CA PHE A 276 -6.93 5.28 20.50
C PHE A 276 -8.15 6.14 20.88
N CYS A 277 -9.07 5.57 21.65
CA CYS A 277 -10.26 6.28 22.12
C CYS A 277 -9.86 7.23 23.25
N ILE A 278 -9.67 8.51 22.93
CA ILE A 278 -9.61 9.58 23.93
C ILE A 278 -10.99 10.24 23.89
N CYS A 279 -11.79 10.08 24.94
CA CYS A 279 -13.12 10.71 25.15
C CYS A 279 -14.08 10.67 23.94
N ASP A 280 -14.95 9.65 23.87
CA ASP A 280 -16.10 9.51 22.95
C ASP A 280 -15.84 9.70 21.42
N PHE A 281 -14.59 9.93 21.01
CA PHE A 281 -14.19 10.13 19.62
C PHE A 281 -13.35 8.94 19.16
N VAL A 282 -13.93 8.09 18.31
CA VAL A 282 -13.18 7.04 17.61
C VAL A 282 -12.48 7.70 16.43
N ILE A 283 -11.17 7.96 16.53
CA ILE A 283 -10.37 8.28 15.34
C ILE A 283 -10.20 6.96 14.58
N ILE A 284 -10.97 6.81 13.50
CA ILE A 284 -10.75 5.74 12.55
C ILE A 284 -9.47 6.10 11.78
N SER A 285 -8.37 5.40 12.03
CA SER A 285 -7.09 5.63 11.34
C SER A 285 -6.81 4.47 10.43
N HIS A 286 -7.07 4.63 9.13
CA HIS A 286 -6.70 3.60 8.15
C HIS A 286 -5.19 3.39 8.11
N ILE A 287 -4.76 2.15 7.90
CA ILE A 287 -3.37 1.89 7.51
C ILE A 287 -3.18 2.44 6.10
N PRO A 288 -2.22 3.37 5.88
CA PRO A 288 -1.99 3.93 4.57
C PRO A 288 -1.64 2.85 3.56
N VAL A 289 -2.15 3.02 2.35
CA VAL A 289 -1.80 2.18 1.20
C VAL A 289 -1.40 3.09 0.06
N THR A 290 -0.20 2.88 -0.46
CA THR A 290 0.35 3.62 -1.59
C THR A 290 0.42 2.70 -2.80
N TYR A 291 -0.29 3.05 -3.87
CA TYR A 291 -0.23 2.35 -5.15
C TYR A 291 0.90 2.89 -6.02
N ALA A 292 1.73 1.99 -6.56
CA ALA A 292 2.80 2.30 -7.48
C ALA A 292 2.66 1.47 -8.77
N GLY A 293 2.21 2.10 -9.86
CA GLY A 293 2.10 1.42 -11.14
C GLY A 293 1.42 2.23 -12.24
N GLY A 294 2.05 2.33 -13.41
CA GLY A 294 1.34 2.64 -14.66
C GLY A 294 0.83 4.07 -14.85
N VAL A 295 0.99 5.00 -13.90
CA VAL A 295 0.58 6.41 -14.07
C VAL A 295 1.32 7.06 -15.24
N THR A 296 0.58 7.78 -16.08
CA THR A 296 1.07 8.47 -17.29
C THR A 296 0.55 9.89 -17.44
N VAL A 297 -0.66 10.17 -16.97
CA VAL A 297 -1.36 11.46 -17.15
C VAL A 297 -2.10 11.88 -15.88
N MET A 298 -2.44 13.17 -15.74
CA MET A 298 -3.20 13.67 -14.58
C MET A 298 -4.54 12.95 -14.37
N ALA A 299 -5.20 12.50 -15.45
CA ALA A 299 -6.44 11.74 -15.35
C ALA A 299 -6.29 10.41 -14.62
N ASP A 300 -5.08 9.82 -14.59
CA ASP A 300 -4.80 8.61 -13.81
C ASP A 300 -4.90 8.88 -12.30
N LEU A 301 -4.52 10.07 -11.84
CA LEU A 301 -4.57 10.44 -10.42
C LEU A 301 -6.02 10.51 -9.93
N GLU A 302 -6.92 11.10 -10.72
CA GLU A 302 -8.35 11.13 -10.41
C GLU A 302 -8.96 9.73 -10.47
N ARG A 303 -8.59 8.90 -11.46
CA ARG A 303 -9.05 7.51 -11.53
C ARG A 303 -8.60 6.69 -10.33
N ILE A 304 -7.36 6.85 -9.86
CA ILE A 304 -6.86 6.18 -8.65
C ILE A 304 -7.67 6.63 -7.43
N LYS A 305 -7.89 7.93 -7.30
CA LYS A 305 -8.68 8.49 -6.20
C LYS A 305 -10.11 7.95 -6.18
N ASP A 306 -10.77 7.91 -7.33
CA ASP A 306 -12.14 7.42 -7.46
C ASP A 306 -12.21 5.91 -7.22
N ALA A 307 -11.36 5.11 -7.89
CA ALA A 307 -11.33 3.65 -7.71
C ALA A 307 -10.96 3.27 -6.27
N GLY A 308 -10.01 4.00 -5.67
CA GLY A 308 -9.52 3.79 -4.30
C GLY A 308 -10.45 4.32 -3.22
N ASN A 309 -11.59 4.93 -3.57
CA ASN A 309 -12.51 5.60 -2.65
C ASN A 309 -11.82 6.65 -1.74
N GLY A 310 -10.78 7.32 -2.25
CA GLY A 310 -9.96 8.27 -1.50
C GLY A 310 -8.99 7.65 -0.48
N ASN A 311 -8.90 6.32 -0.39
CA ASN A 311 -8.11 5.61 0.63
C ASN A 311 -6.75 5.10 0.12
N VAL A 312 -6.42 5.34 -1.15
CA VAL A 312 -5.21 4.82 -1.80
C VAL A 312 -4.38 5.98 -2.31
N ASP A 313 -3.21 6.19 -1.68
CA ASP A 313 -2.19 7.12 -2.12
C ASP A 313 -1.56 6.67 -3.45
N VAL A 314 -0.89 7.58 -4.15
CA VAL A 314 -0.33 7.31 -5.49
C VAL A 314 1.12 7.69 -5.59
N THR A 315 1.91 6.79 -6.18
CA THR A 315 3.29 7.06 -6.61
C THR A 315 3.35 7.34 -8.10
N VAL A 316 4.12 8.36 -8.48
CA VAL A 316 4.43 8.67 -9.88
C VAL A 316 5.94 8.79 -10.02
N GLY A 317 6.54 7.91 -10.81
CA GLY A 317 7.97 7.92 -11.14
C GLY A 317 8.22 8.41 -12.57
N SER A 318 8.64 7.51 -13.45
CA SER A 318 9.07 7.75 -14.85
C SER A 318 8.15 8.57 -15.77
N ALA A 319 6.90 8.83 -15.39
CA ALA A 319 6.02 9.71 -16.14
C ALA A 319 6.32 11.20 -15.90
N LEU A 320 6.94 11.54 -14.76
CA LEU A 320 7.27 12.92 -14.40
C LEU A 320 8.39 13.50 -15.27
N ASP A 321 8.25 14.77 -15.63
CA ASP A 321 9.25 15.56 -16.36
C ASP A 321 10.60 15.66 -15.63
N ILE A 322 10.60 15.71 -14.29
CA ILE A 322 11.82 15.63 -13.45
C ILE A 322 12.59 14.31 -13.61
N PHE A 323 11.98 13.31 -14.27
CA PHE A 323 12.60 12.04 -14.66
C PHE A 323 12.52 11.78 -16.19
N GLY A 324 12.43 12.83 -17.00
CA GLY A 324 12.40 12.73 -18.47
C GLY A 324 11.07 12.27 -19.06
N GLY A 325 9.99 12.25 -18.28
CA GLY A 325 8.63 12.01 -18.75
C GLY A 325 7.91 13.27 -19.25
N ASN A 326 6.61 13.14 -19.54
CA ASN A 326 5.79 14.22 -20.11
C ASN A 326 4.78 14.82 -19.12
N LEU A 327 4.62 14.21 -17.93
CA LEU A 327 3.72 14.69 -16.90
C LEU A 327 4.45 15.73 -16.06
N ALA A 328 3.92 16.96 -16.00
CA ALA A 328 4.60 18.03 -15.28
C ALA A 328 4.54 17.80 -13.76
N TYR A 329 5.71 17.73 -13.11
CA TYR A 329 5.81 17.53 -11.66
C TYR A 329 5.02 18.57 -10.86
N LYS A 330 5.12 19.85 -11.25
CA LYS A 330 4.39 20.95 -10.62
C LYS A 330 2.86 20.76 -10.63
N ASP A 331 2.32 20.10 -11.66
CA ASP A 331 0.87 19.90 -11.78
C ASP A 331 0.43 18.79 -10.80
N VAL A 332 1.26 17.77 -10.61
CA VAL A 332 1.06 16.71 -9.61
C VAL A 332 1.17 17.29 -8.17
N VAL A 333 2.12 18.18 -7.91
CA VAL A 333 2.25 18.87 -6.61
C VAL A 333 1.05 19.79 -6.34
N ALA A 334 0.60 20.54 -7.35
CA ALA A 334 -0.59 21.38 -7.24
C ALA A 334 -1.84 20.53 -6.94
N TRP A 335 -1.99 19.39 -7.62
CA TRP A 335 -3.06 18.43 -7.36
C TRP A 335 -3.00 17.86 -5.94
N HIS A 336 -1.82 17.48 -5.47
CA HIS A 336 -1.60 17.00 -4.09
C HIS A 336 -2.05 18.04 -3.05
N THR A 337 -1.64 19.29 -3.23
CA THR A 337 -1.99 20.41 -2.34
C THR A 337 -3.50 20.62 -2.31
N GLN A 338 -4.18 20.52 -3.46
CA GLN A 338 -5.64 20.59 -3.52
C GLN A 338 -6.32 19.46 -2.73
N GLN A 339 -5.79 18.23 -2.78
CA GLN A 339 -6.37 17.13 -2.00
C GLN A 339 -6.23 17.38 -0.49
N GLN A 340 -5.08 17.90 -0.04
CA GLN A 340 -4.88 18.24 1.37
C GLN A 340 -5.85 19.33 1.85
N ALA A 341 -6.14 20.33 1.01
CA ALA A 341 -7.10 21.39 1.34
C ALA A 341 -8.56 20.89 1.46
N LEU A 342 -8.87 19.69 0.93
CA LEU A 342 -10.19 19.06 1.07
C LEU A 342 -10.36 18.30 2.40
N MET A 343 -9.30 18.18 3.21
CA MET A 343 -9.33 17.66 4.58
C MET A 343 -9.85 18.74 5.53
N VAL A 344 -11.15 19.07 5.46
CA VAL A 344 -11.82 19.99 6.40
C VAL A 344 -12.92 19.28 7.16
#